data_AF-A0A2G2B2Y1-F1
#
_entry.id   AF-A0A2G2B2Y1-F1
#
_cell.length_a   1.000
_cell.length_b   1.000
_cell.length_c   1.000
_cell.angle_alpha   90.00
_cell.angle_beta   90.00
_cell.angle_gamma   90.00
#
_symmetry.space_group_name_H-M   'P 1'
#
loop_
_entity.id
_entity.type
_entity.pdbx_description
1 polymer ?
#
loop_
_entity_poly.entity_id
_entity_poly.type
_entity_poly.pdbx_seq_one_letter_code
_entity_poly.pdbx_strand_id
1 'polypeptide(L)'
;MSRVVELPLWLLILILGFAAFSALERVLAPSVRWFFRRRMEKVVAQVNTKLDRPIEPFKLARRHDMIQRVIYDPKVAEAIAEHVKTEGVPENVAFEAARRYAHEIVPSFSASLYFGFAMRASRWLSRTLYRVRLGHFDEAAIEAIDPDATVIFVMNHRSNMDYVLVTYLAGERSALSYAVGEWAQVWPLKHLIRAMGAYFIRRKSRNPLYRRVLARYVQLATAGGVTQAVFPEGGLSLDGTVREPKLGLLNYVVSGFDPEGARDVVFVPVALNYDRVLEDRLLLSAADAGVRKFRFSLLKMLGFIGRQIKFKMTGRYHRFGYASVSFGDPVSLREFVKTCPDNVTECVARKVMDRVRDVVPVLPVPLVATVLLDADGALSGAEVAVRVTALAKRLEANGAHIHVPRDSLEYAAEIGLKILSMRHMVVGQNEALTASDKERATLQFYANSIAHLVEAAREKGVAEKSAT
;
A
#
# COMPACT_ATOMS: atom_id res chain seq x y z
N MET A 1 -32.75 61.15 -32.30
CA MET A 1 -32.41 61.89 -31.07
C MET A 1 -31.50 61.02 -30.21
N SER A 2 -30.19 61.30 -30.21
CA SER A 2 -29.26 60.66 -29.27
C SER A 2 -29.24 61.51 -27.99
N ARG A 3 -29.85 61.00 -26.91
CA ARG A 3 -29.81 61.64 -25.59
C ARG A 3 -28.53 61.21 -24.90
N VAL A 4 -27.70 62.16 -24.46
CA VAL A 4 -26.48 61.86 -23.71
C VAL A 4 -26.90 61.33 -22.35
N VAL A 5 -26.44 60.13 -21.99
CA VAL A 5 -26.63 59.53 -20.68
C VAL A 5 -25.32 59.68 -19.92
N GLU A 6 -25.33 60.50 -18.87
CA GLU A 6 -24.16 60.67 -18.00
C GLU A 6 -24.08 59.49 -17.02
N LEU A 7 -22.96 58.78 -17.04
CA LEU A 7 -22.69 57.64 -16.18
C LEU A 7 -21.54 57.98 -15.21
N PRO A 8 -21.70 57.76 -13.90
CA PRO A 8 -20.61 57.92 -12.96
C PRO A 8 -19.43 57.00 -13.31
N LEU A 9 -18.20 57.53 -13.27
CA LEU A 9 -16.98 56.80 -13.65
C LEU A 9 -16.82 55.48 -12.88
N TRP A 10 -17.17 55.46 -11.58
CA TRP A 10 -17.10 54.24 -10.75
C TRP A 10 -18.00 53.13 -11.27
N LEU A 11 -19.19 53.47 -11.80
CA LEU A 11 -20.15 52.50 -12.32
C LEU A 11 -19.66 51.94 -13.67
N LEU A 12 -19.07 52.80 -14.51
CA LEU A 12 -18.42 52.36 -15.75
C LEU A 12 -17.26 51.39 -15.48
N ILE A 13 -16.42 51.67 -14.48
CA ILE A 13 -15.33 50.76 -14.06
C ILE A 13 -15.88 49.41 -13.59
N LEU A 14 -16.96 49.40 -12.80
CA LEU A 14 -17.62 48.18 -12.35
C LEU A 14 -18.18 47.36 -13.52
N ILE A 15 -18.86 48.01 -14.46
CA ILE A 15 -19.41 47.37 -15.67
C ILE A 15 -18.27 46.76 -16.51
N LEU A 16 -17.20 47.51 -16.75
CA LEU A 16 -16.03 47.02 -17.48
C LEU A 16 -15.33 45.87 -16.75
N GLY A 17 -15.25 45.93 -15.41
CA GLY A 17 -14.71 44.86 -14.57
C GLY A 17 -15.53 43.56 -14.69
N PHE A 18 -16.85 43.64 -14.60
CA PHE A 18 -17.74 42.48 -14.81
C PHE A 18 -17.68 41.96 -16.24
N ALA A 19 -17.63 42.84 -17.24
CA ALA A 19 -17.50 42.46 -18.64
C ALA A 19 -16.17 41.74 -18.91
N ALA A 20 -15.06 42.25 -18.37
CA ALA A 20 -13.74 41.63 -18.46
C ALA A 20 -13.69 40.27 -17.74
N PHE A 21 -14.25 40.19 -16.53
CA PHE A 21 -14.36 38.92 -15.79
C PHE A 21 -15.20 37.89 -16.55
N SER A 22 -16.36 38.29 -17.07
CA SER A 22 -17.24 37.43 -17.87
C SER A 22 -16.58 36.99 -19.18
N ALA A 23 -15.85 37.88 -19.86
CA ALA A 23 -15.06 37.53 -21.05
C ALA A 23 -13.94 36.54 -20.72
N LEU A 24 -13.24 36.74 -19.60
CA LEU A 24 -12.21 35.82 -19.11
C LEU A 24 -12.81 34.43 -18.80
N GLU A 25 -13.97 34.39 -18.14
CA GLU A 25 -14.66 33.15 -17.78
C GLU A 25 -15.24 32.41 -18.99
N ARG A 26 -15.79 33.13 -19.97
CA ARG A 26 -16.50 32.55 -21.12
C ARG A 26 -15.63 32.29 -22.33
N VAL A 27 -14.51 32.99 -22.50
CA VAL A 27 -13.66 32.87 -23.71
C VAL A 27 -12.30 32.26 -23.38
N LEU A 28 -11.60 32.82 -22.39
CA LEU A 28 -10.25 32.37 -22.05
C LEU A 28 -10.27 31.08 -21.25
N ALA A 29 -11.11 30.98 -20.22
CA ALA A 29 -11.15 29.80 -19.37
C ALA A 29 -11.54 28.51 -20.12
N PRO A 30 -12.49 28.48 -21.09
CA PRO A 30 -12.77 27.27 -21.86
C PRO A 30 -11.61 26.89 -22.78
N SER A 31 -10.97 27.86 -23.43
CA SER A 31 -9.81 27.64 -24.31
C SER A 31 -8.62 27.06 -23.54
N VAL A 32 -8.33 27.63 -22.37
CA VAL A 32 -7.31 27.14 -21.44
C VAL A 32 -7.66 25.74 -20.93
N ARG A 33 -8.92 25.50 -20.52
CA ARG A 33 -9.38 24.16 -20.11
C ARG A 33 -9.25 23.13 -21.23
N TRP A 34 -9.59 23.49 -22.46
CA TRP A 34 -9.44 22.61 -23.62
C TRP A 34 -7.97 22.31 -23.91
N PHE A 35 -7.09 23.32 -23.85
CA PHE A 35 -5.64 23.12 -24.04
C PHE A 35 -5.06 22.13 -23.01
N PHE A 36 -5.38 22.31 -21.73
CA PHE A 36 -4.93 21.39 -20.68
C PHE A 36 -5.55 20.00 -20.83
N ARG A 37 -6.84 19.91 -21.18
CA ARG A 37 -7.52 18.63 -21.44
C ARG A 37 -6.86 17.87 -22.59
N ARG A 38 -6.63 18.51 -23.73
CA ARG A 38 -5.97 17.89 -24.89
C ARG A 38 -4.55 17.46 -24.58
N ARG A 39 -3.82 18.24 -23.77
CA ARG A 39 -2.50 17.85 -23.28
C ARG A 39 -2.57 16.62 -22.36
N MET A 40 -3.55 16.56 -21.46
CA MET A 40 -3.76 15.39 -20.59
C MET A 40 -4.14 14.14 -21.39
N GLU A 41 -5.05 14.26 -22.36
CA GLU A 41 -5.44 13.15 -23.24
C GLU A 41 -4.23 12.58 -23.99
N LYS A 42 -3.35 13.44 -24.51
CA LYS A 42 -2.07 13.01 -25.12
C LYS A 42 -1.15 12.30 -24.13
N VAL A 43 -1.00 12.81 -22.91
CA VAL A 43 -0.17 12.17 -21.87
C VAL A 43 -0.73 10.80 -21.51
N VAL A 44 -2.04 10.68 -21.33
CA VAL A 44 -2.71 9.41 -21.04
C VAL A 44 -2.49 8.41 -22.20
N ALA A 45 -2.69 8.84 -23.45
CA ALA A 45 -2.47 7.99 -24.61
C ALA A 45 -1.02 7.47 -24.67
N GLN A 46 -0.03 8.35 -24.46
CA GLN A 46 1.39 7.98 -24.45
C GLN A 46 1.79 7.07 -23.28
N VAL A 47 1.12 7.22 -22.13
CA VAL A 47 1.35 6.34 -20.99
C VAL A 47 0.75 4.97 -21.26
N ASN A 48 -0.49 4.91 -21.76
CA ASN A 48 -1.18 3.65 -22.03
C ASN A 48 -0.42 2.75 -23.02
N THR A 49 0.36 3.29 -23.96
CA THR A 49 1.20 2.48 -24.87
C THR A 49 2.35 1.73 -24.17
N LYS A 50 2.64 2.06 -22.91
CA LYS A 50 3.75 1.49 -22.13
C LYS A 50 3.29 0.65 -20.94
N LEU A 51 1.99 0.62 -20.67
CA LEU A 51 1.43 -0.13 -19.56
C LEU A 51 0.96 -1.48 -20.07
N ASP A 52 1.35 -2.54 -19.38
CA ASP A 52 0.76 -3.87 -19.58
C ASP A 52 -0.77 -3.81 -19.38
N ARG A 53 -1.21 -2.96 -18.44
CA ARG A 53 -2.63 -2.68 -18.17
C ARG A 53 -2.92 -1.19 -18.35
N PRO A 54 -3.59 -0.80 -19.46
CA PRO A 54 -3.97 0.57 -19.73
C PRO A 54 -4.78 1.19 -18.58
N ILE A 55 -4.71 2.52 -18.45
CA ILE A 55 -5.53 3.23 -17.47
C ILE A 55 -7.00 3.11 -17.89
N GLU A 56 -7.79 2.44 -17.04
CA GLU A 56 -9.22 2.26 -17.27
C GLU A 56 -9.96 3.61 -17.32
N PRO A 57 -10.97 3.77 -18.21
CA PRO A 57 -11.79 4.97 -18.30
C PRO A 57 -12.43 5.35 -16.96
N PHE A 58 -12.78 4.34 -16.14
CA PHE A 58 -13.31 4.55 -14.80
C PHE A 58 -12.38 5.42 -13.93
N LYS A 59 -11.06 5.20 -14.01
CA LYS A 59 -10.07 5.93 -13.23
C LYS A 59 -9.83 7.36 -13.74
N LEU A 60 -10.11 7.59 -15.03
CA LEU A 60 -10.00 8.90 -15.69
C LEU A 60 -11.29 9.72 -15.59
N ALA A 61 -12.41 9.08 -15.24
CA ALA A 61 -13.68 9.75 -15.06
C ALA A 61 -13.54 10.91 -14.07
N ARG A 62 -14.26 12.01 -14.35
CA ARG A 62 -14.18 13.16 -13.46
C ARG A 62 -14.70 12.74 -12.10
N ARG A 63 -13.98 13.18 -11.07
CA ARG A 63 -14.35 12.89 -9.68
C ARG A 63 -15.80 13.26 -9.36
N HIS A 64 -16.30 14.35 -9.93
CA HIS A 64 -17.68 14.76 -9.77
C HIS A 64 -18.64 13.67 -10.29
N ASP A 65 -18.42 13.19 -11.52
CA ASP A 65 -19.26 12.19 -12.17
C ASP A 65 -19.23 10.85 -11.39
N MET A 66 -18.06 10.48 -10.86
CA MET A 66 -17.93 9.30 -9.99
C MET A 66 -18.67 9.45 -8.67
N ILE A 67 -18.66 10.64 -8.06
CA ILE A 67 -19.47 10.92 -6.87
C ILE A 67 -20.97 10.80 -7.21
N GLN A 68 -21.41 11.41 -8.32
CA GLN A 68 -22.81 11.29 -8.76
C GLN A 68 -23.22 9.83 -8.98
N ARG A 69 -22.38 9.06 -9.66
CA ARG A 69 -22.62 7.63 -9.91
C ARG A 69 -22.76 6.82 -8.63
N VAL A 70 -22.01 7.17 -7.57
CA VAL A 70 -22.10 6.48 -6.28
C VAL A 70 -23.35 6.90 -5.50
N ILE A 71 -23.65 8.21 -5.41
CA ILE A 71 -24.76 8.69 -4.56
C ILE A 71 -26.14 8.34 -5.14
N TYR A 72 -26.25 8.23 -6.47
CA TYR A 72 -27.49 7.83 -7.15
C TYR A 72 -27.53 6.31 -7.46
N ASP A 73 -26.58 5.53 -6.94
CA ASP A 73 -26.64 4.07 -7.06
C ASP A 73 -27.84 3.53 -6.25
N PRO A 74 -28.65 2.60 -6.81
CA PRO A 74 -29.84 2.08 -6.13
C PRO A 74 -29.54 1.52 -4.73
N LYS A 75 -28.41 0.82 -4.55
CA LYS A 75 -28.03 0.25 -3.25
C LYS A 75 -27.64 1.31 -2.22
N VAL A 76 -27.24 2.51 -2.65
CA VAL A 76 -27.00 3.67 -1.77
C VAL A 76 -28.31 4.37 -1.47
N ALA A 77 -29.20 4.54 -2.44
CA ALA A 77 -30.53 5.10 -2.21
C ALA A 77 -31.33 4.29 -1.17
N GLU A 78 -31.29 2.95 -1.26
CA GLU A 78 -31.84 2.05 -0.24
C GLU A 78 -31.25 2.31 1.15
N ALA A 79 -29.93 2.48 1.26
CA ALA A 79 -29.28 2.74 2.54
C ALA A 79 -29.54 4.15 3.07
N ILE A 80 -29.81 5.13 2.21
CA ILE A 80 -30.29 6.46 2.61
C ILE A 80 -31.68 6.33 3.21
N ALA A 81 -32.60 5.62 2.54
CA ALA A 81 -33.95 5.38 3.04
C ALA A 81 -33.94 4.62 4.38
N GLU A 82 -33.06 3.63 4.54
CA GLU A 82 -32.89 2.91 5.81
C GLU A 82 -32.34 3.83 6.90
N HIS A 83 -31.35 4.66 6.59
CA HIS A 83 -30.78 5.62 7.54
C HIS A 83 -31.81 6.65 8.03
N VAL A 84 -32.68 7.12 7.12
CA VAL A 84 -33.82 7.99 7.47
C VAL A 84 -34.73 7.30 8.48
N LYS A 85 -35.08 6.02 8.24
CA LYS A 85 -35.93 5.24 9.16
C LYS A 85 -35.27 4.99 10.51
N THR A 86 -34.00 4.61 10.53
CA THR A 86 -33.29 4.23 11.77
C THR A 86 -32.97 5.44 12.65
N GLU A 87 -32.51 6.55 12.06
CA GLU A 87 -32.02 7.72 12.82
C GLU A 87 -33.06 8.84 12.92
N GLY A 88 -34.20 8.75 12.23
CA GLY A 88 -35.27 9.74 12.26
C GLY A 88 -34.89 11.10 11.64
N VAL A 89 -33.90 11.12 10.75
CA VAL A 89 -33.42 12.36 10.10
C VAL A 89 -34.16 12.61 8.77
N PRO A 90 -34.33 13.88 8.36
CA PRO A 90 -34.88 14.20 7.04
C PRO A 90 -34.07 13.60 5.87
N GLU A 91 -34.74 13.24 4.78
CA GLU A 91 -34.12 12.60 3.62
C GLU A 91 -32.98 13.42 3.00
N ASN A 92 -33.15 14.74 2.88
CA ASN A 92 -32.12 15.64 2.38
C ASN A 92 -30.85 15.64 3.26
N VAL A 93 -31.00 15.47 4.59
CA VAL A 93 -29.88 15.38 5.54
C VAL A 93 -29.13 14.05 5.35
N ALA A 94 -29.86 12.94 5.22
CA ALA A 94 -29.27 11.63 4.95
C ALA A 94 -28.56 11.59 3.59
N PHE A 95 -29.17 12.19 2.57
CA PHE A 95 -28.57 12.33 1.23
C PHE A 95 -27.28 13.15 1.26
N GLU A 96 -27.26 14.31 1.93
CA GLU A 96 -26.05 15.12 2.06
C GLU A 96 -24.97 14.41 2.89
N ALA A 97 -25.35 13.58 3.87
CA ALA A 97 -24.40 12.71 4.58
C ALA A 97 -23.77 11.68 3.63
N ALA A 98 -24.56 11.01 2.79
CA ALA A 98 -24.07 10.08 1.77
C ALA A 98 -23.13 10.78 0.78
N ARG A 99 -23.49 11.98 0.34
CA ARG A 99 -22.67 12.82 -0.53
C ARG A 99 -21.34 13.19 0.12
N ARG A 100 -21.34 13.59 1.39
CA ARG A 100 -20.12 13.86 2.16
C ARG A 100 -19.23 12.63 2.26
N TYR A 101 -19.80 11.44 2.49
CA TYR A 101 -19.05 10.18 2.50
C TYR A 101 -18.45 9.87 1.11
N ALA A 102 -19.21 10.04 0.03
CA ALA A 102 -18.69 9.87 -1.33
C ALA A 102 -17.56 10.88 -1.62
N HIS A 103 -17.67 12.13 -1.17
CA HIS A 103 -16.59 13.12 -1.24
C HIS A 103 -15.37 12.77 -0.36
N GLU A 104 -15.52 11.94 0.66
CA GLU A 104 -14.39 11.48 1.44
C GLU A 104 -13.63 10.37 0.70
N ILE A 105 -14.38 9.41 0.17
CA ILE A 105 -13.92 8.15 -0.42
C ILE A 105 -13.37 8.36 -1.84
N VAL A 106 -14.15 8.99 -2.73
CA VAL A 106 -13.83 9.04 -4.17
C VAL A 106 -12.57 9.88 -4.42
N PRO A 107 -11.53 9.33 -5.08
CA PRO A 107 -10.28 10.01 -5.37
C PRO A 107 -10.39 10.99 -6.56
N SER A 108 -9.33 11.76 -6.79
CA SER A 108 -9.19 12.69 -7.92
C SER A 108 -7.94 12.35 -8.72
N PHE A 109 -7.93 11.21 -9.40
CA PHE A 109 -6.72 10.70 -10.05
C PHE A 109 -6.15 11.68 -11.08
N SER A 110 -4.83 11.84 -11.06
CA SER A 110 -4.07 12.63 -12.01
C SER A 110 -2.98 11.77 -12.63
N ALA A 111 -3.17 11.37 -13.89
CA ALA A 111 -2.21 10.56 -14.62
C ALA A 111 -0.83 11.24 -14.71
N SER A 112 -0.80 12.55 -14.96
CA SER A 112 0.45 13.32 -15.04
C SER A 112 1.20 13.38 -13.71
N LEU A 113 0.49 13.54 -12.59
CA LEU A 113 1.14 13.53 -11.28
C LEU A 113 1.65 12.13 -10.93
N TYR A 114 0.83 11.10 -11.17
CA TYR A 114 1.17 9.71 -10.87
C TYR A 114 2.39 9.25 -11.67
N PHE A 115 2.27 9.19 -13.00
CA PHE A 115 3.31 8.67 -13.89
C PHE A 115 4.48 9.63 -14.07
N GLY A 116 4.27 10.94 -13.88
CA GLY A 116 5.30 11.95 -13.99
C GLY A 116 6.14 12.08 -12.71
N PHE A 117 5.54 12.62 -11.65
CA PHE A 117 6.28 12.99 -10.43
C PHE A 117 6.36 11.85 -9.42
N ALA A 118 5.22 11.22 -9.09
CA ALA A 118 5.13 10.25 -8.01
C ALA A 118 5.99 9.00 -8.26
N MET A 119 5.97 8.45 -9.49
CA MET A 119 6.83 7.32 -9.87
C MET A 119 8.32 7.64 -9.71
N ARG A 120 8.76 8.80 -10.21
CA ARG A 120 10.17 9.22 -10.11
C ARG A 120 10.59 9.45 -8.66
N ALA A 121 9.75 10.11 -7.87
CA ALA A 121 9.99 10.35 -6.45
C ALA A 121 10.05 9.03 -5.67
N SER A 122 9.13 8.09 -5.95
CA SER A 122 9.08 6.78 -5.30
C SER A 122 10.31 5.94 -5.62
N ARG A 123 10.73 5.90 -6.89
CA ARG A 123 11.97 5.26 -7.34
C ARG A 123 13.20 5.85 -6.67
N TRP A 124 13.32 7.18 -6.68
CA TRP A 124 14.44 7.89 -6.07
C TRP A 124 14.52 7.63 -4.56
N LEU A 125 13.40 7.76 -3.85
CA LEU A 125 13.35 7.57 -2.40
C LEU A 125 13.70 6.13 -2.03
N SER A 126 13.11 5.16 -2.73
CA SER A 126 13.37 3.73 -2.51
C SER A 126 14.83 3.35 -2.70
N ARG A 127 15.46 3.77 -3.80
CA ARG A 127 16.88 3.48 -4.11
C ARG A 127 17.87 4.27 -3.26
N THR A 128 17.43 5.42 -2.74
CA THR A 128 18.21 6.20 -1.79
C THR A 128 18.25 5.44 -0.46
N LEU A 129 17.10 5.14 0.13
CA LEU A 129 17.00 4.54 1.46
C LEU A 129 17.43 3.07 1.50
N TYR A 130 17.11 2.28 0.48
CA TYR A 130 17.28 0.82 0.48
C TYR A 130 18.01 0.30 -0.74
N ARG A 131 18.60 -0.88 -0.60
CA ARG A 131 18.95 -1.74 -1.73
C ARG A 131 17.69 -2.54 -2.09
N VAL A 132 16.91 -2.03 -3.03
CA VAL A 132 15.66 -2.69 -3.44
C VAL A 132 15.94 -3.93 -4.25
N ARG A 133 15.28 -5.04 -3.91
CA ARG A 133 15.40 -6.33 -4.59
C ARG A 133 14.01 -6.86 -4.93
N LEU A 134 13.93 -7.55 -6.07
CA LEU A 134 12.83 -8.45 -6.36
C LEU A 134 13.27 -9.82 -5.87
N GLY A 135 12.44 -10.43 -5.01
CA GLY A 135 12.63 -11.78 -4.52
C GLY A 135 12.04 -12.77 -5.52
N HIS A 136 11.00 -13.49 -5.11
CA HIS A 136 10.26 -14.36 -6.02
C HIS A 136 9.34 -13.55 -6.93
N PHE A 137 9.40 -13.83 -8.23
CA PHE A 137 8.53 -13.23 -9.23
C PHE A 137 8.40 -14.20 -10.39
N ASP A 138 7.27 -14.91 -10.46
CA ASP A 138 6.91 -15.69 -11.63
C ASP A 138 6.30 -14.75 -12.68
N GLU A 139 7.16 -14.30 -13.60
CA GLU A 139 6.74 -13.40 -14.68
C GLU A 139 5.69 -14.04 -15.58
N ALA A 140 5.81 -15.33 -15.87
CA ALA A 140 4.86 -16.05 -16.72
C ALA A 140 3.48 -16.13 -16.06
N ALA A 141 3.40 -16.38 -14.75
CA ALA A 141 2.14 -16.40 -14.04
C ALA A 141 1.45 -15.02 -14.02
N ILE A 142 2.22 -13.93 -13.96
CA ILE A 142 1.70 -12.56 -13.98
C ILE A 142 1.27 -12.14 -15.40
N GLU A 143 2.03 -12.52 -16.42
CA GLU A 143 1.71 -12.27 -17.84
C GLU A 143 0.51 -13.09 -18.31
N ALA A 144 0.30 -14.28 -17.75
CA ALA A 144 -0.85 -15.12 -18.04
C ALA A 144 -2.18 -14.56 -17.49
N ILE A 145 -2.15 -13.54 -16.63
CA ILE A 145 -3.37 -12.90 -16.14
C ILE A 145 -4.04 -12.17 -17.30
N ASP A 146 -5.28 -12.53 -17.60
CA ASP A 146 -6.12 -11.88 -18.60
C ASP A 146 -5.99 -10.33 -18.53
N PRO A 147 -5.60 -9.66 -19.64
CA PRO A 147 -5.50 -8.20 -19.70
C PRO A 147 -6.78 -7.47 -19.28
N ASP A 148 -7.95 -8.09 -19.50
CA ASP A 148 -9.25 -7.53 -19.12
C ASP A 148 -9.63 -7.83 -17.67
N ALA A 149 -8.93 -8.73 -16.95
CA ALA A 149 -9.21 -8.98 -15.55
C ALA A 149 -8.91 -7.77 -14.65
N THR A 150 -9.68 -7.61 -13.57
CA THR A 150 -9.36 -6.64 -12.52
C THR A 150 -8.32 -7.23 -11.58
N VAL A 151 -7.11 -6.68 -11.60
CA VAL A 151 -6.03 -7.09 -10.71
C VAL A 151 -6.11 -6.37 -9.36
N ILE A 152 -6.06 -7.13 -8.27
CA ILE A 152 -5.99 -6.63 -6.91
C ILE A 152 -4.74 -7.17 -6.23
N PHE A 153 -3.75 -6.31 -6.01
CA PHE A 153 -2.57 -6.66 -5.23
C PHE A 153 -2.94 -6.74 -3.74
N VAL A 154 -2.65 -7.88 -3.14
CA VAL A 154 -2.96 -8.17 -1.74
C VAL A 154 -1.66 -8.42 -1.00
N MET A 155 -1.38 -7.61 0.02
CA MET A 155 -0.05 -7.60 0.62
C MET A 155 -0.03 -7.46 2.14
N ASN A 156 1.05 -7.95 2.74
CA ASN A 156 1.37 -7.66 4.13
C ASN A 156 1.76 -6.18 4.30
N HIS A 157 1.70 -5.66 5.53
CA HIS A 157 1.94 -4.26 5.82
C HIS A 157 2.93 -4.07 6.98
N ARG A 158 4.17 -3.71 6.65
CA ARG A 158 5.29 -3.54 7.58
C ARG A 158 5.65 -2.08 7.81
N SER A 159 5.61 -1.26 6.75
CA SER A 159 6.07 0.12 6.78
C SER A 159 5.17 1.02 5.92
N ASN A 160 5.14 2.32 6.21
CA ASN A 160 4.55 3.26 5.24
C ASN A 160 5.37 3.32 3.93
N MET A 161 6.61 2.82 3.96
CA MET A 161 7.42 2.62 2.76
C MET A 161 6.82 1.59 1.80
N ASP A 162 5.92 0.71 2.24
CA ASP A 162 5.26 -0.29 1.39
C ASP A 162 4.52 0.37 0.21
N TYR A 163 3.78 1.46 0.47
CA TYR A 163 3.10 2.23 -0.58
C TYR A 163 4.09 2.78 -1.62
N VAL A 164 5.26 3.21 -1.17
CA VAL A 164 6.29 3.82 -2.04
C VAL A 164 6.98 2.75 -2.87
N LEU A 165 7.35 1.62 -2.25
CA LEU A 165 8.03 0.51 -2.92
C LEU A 165 7.14 -0.17 -3.95
N VAL A 166 5.89 -0.48 -3.59
CA VAL A 166 4.94 -1.09 -4.53
C VAL A 166 4.60 -0.13 -5.66
N THR A 167 4.43 1.17 -5.38
CA THR A 167 4.26 2.17 -6.45
C THR A 167 5.48 2.19 -7.37
N TYR A 168 6.70 2.15 -6.84
CA TYR A 168 7.91 2.07 -7.66
C TYR A 168 7.98 0.80 -8.53
N LEU A 169 7.65 -0.37 -7.96
CA LEU A 169 7.85 -1.66 -8.63
C LEU A 169 6.71 -2.07 -9.56
N ALA A 170 5.45 -1.85 -9.15
CA ALA A 170 4.27 -2.24 -9.92
C ALA A 170 3.63 -1.06 -10.68
N GLY A 171 3.95 0.18 -10.32
CA GLY A 171 3.39 1.37 -10.95
C GLY A 171 3.86 1.62 -12.39
N GLU A 172 4.88 0.91 -12.88
CA GLU A 172 5.27 0.93 -14.30
C GLU A 172 4.38 0.04 -15.17
N ARG A 173 3.71 -0.96 -14.58
CA ARG A 173 2.84 -1.90 -15.31
C ARG A 173 1.37 -1.48 -15.26
N SER A 174 0.95 -0.77 -14.22
CA SER A 174 -0.44 -0.30 -14.05
C SER A 174 -0.56 0.90 -13.10
N ALA A 175 -1.63 1.68 -13.23
CA ALA A 175 -1.95 2.72 -12.25
C ALA A 175 -2.60 2.09 -11.00
N LEU A 176 -1.89 2.05 -9.87
CA LEU A 176 -2.43 1.49 -8.62
C LEU A 176 -3.41 2.43 -7.91
N SER A 177 -4.46 1.87 -7.31
CA SER A 177 -5.41 2.56 -6.42
C SER A 177 -5.37 1.94 -5.04
N TYR A 178 -4.85 2.66 -4.04
CA TYR A 178 -4.72 2.15 -2.68
C TYR A 178 -5.93 2.49 -1.79
N ALA A 179 -6.28 1.56 -0.90
CA ALA A 179 -7.13 1.84 0.25
C ALA A 179 -6.30 2.43 1.41
N VAL A 180 -6.41 3.74 1.65
CA VAL A 180 -5.59 4.45 2.64
C VAL A 180 -6.40 4.78 3.90
N GLY A 181 -5.80 4.60 5.07
CA GLY A 181 -6.43 4.91 6.35
C GLY A 181 -6.51 6.42 6.66
N GLU A 182 -7.25 6.76 7.71
CA GLU A 182 -7.50 8.14 8.16
C GLU A 182 -6.23 8.92 8.54
N TRP A 183 -5.14 8.24 8.92
CA TRP A 183 -3.89 8.86 9.34
C TRP A 183 -3.27 9.79 8.28
N ALA A 184 -3.53 9.51 7.00
CA ALA A 184 -2.97 10.27 5.88
C ALA A 184 -3.88 11.41 5.39
N GLN A 185 -5.00 11.69 6.08
CA GLN A 185 -5.90 12.80 5.75
C GLN A 185 -5.40 14.17 6.24
N VAL A 186 -4.09 14.41 6.20
CA VAL A 186 -3.46 15.68 6.60
C VAL A 186 -3.05 16.50 5.38
N TRP A 187 -3.20 17.81 5.44
CA TRP A 187 -2.70 18.70 4.38
C TRP A 187 -1.17 18.83 4.48
N PRO A 188 -0.40 18.80 3.37
CA PRO A 188 -0.82 18.65 1.96
C PRO A 188 -0.92 17.19 1.47
N LEU A 189 -0.48 16.21 2.26
CA LEU A 189 -0.38 14.78 1.91
C LEU A 189 -1.70 14.21 1.35
N LYS A 190 -2.84 14.62 1.92
CA LYS A 190 -4.19 14.22 1.48
C LYS A 190 -4.44 14.46 -0.01
N HIS A 191 -4.00 15.60 -0.54
CA HIS A 191 -4.20 15.95 -1.95
C HIS A 191 -3.33 15.10 -2.86
N LEU A 192 -2.06 14.89 -2.48
CA LEU A 192 -1.14 14.03 -3.20
C LEU A 192 -1.69 12.59 -3.29
N ILE A 193 -2.14 12.01 -2.16
CA ILE A 193 -2.70 10.66 -2.10
C ILE A 193 -3.93 10.51 -3.02
N ARG A 194 -4.87 11.46 -2.96
CA ARG A 194 -6.04 11.44 -3.85
C ARG A 194 -5.67 11.58 -5.31
N ALA A 195 -4.67 12.40 -5.61
CA ALA A 195 -4.17 12.59 -6.96
C ALA A 195 -3.43 11.36 -7.49
N MET A 196 -2.84 10.55 -6.60
CA MET A 196 -2.32 9.23 -6.94
C MET A 196 -3.41 8.18 -7.14
N GLY A 197 -4.69 8.51 -6.93
CA GLY A 197 -5.82 7.61 -7.14
C GLY A 197 -6.20 6.79 -5.91
N ALA A 198 -5.60 7.04 -4.75
CA ALA A 198 -5.93 6.35 -3.51
C ALA A 198 -7.21 6.89 -2.87
N TYR A 199 -8.05 5.99 -2.38
CA TYR A 199 -9.30 6.29 -1.69
C TYR A 199 -9.15 6.11 -0.18
N PHE A 200 -9.85 6.95 0.60
CA PHE A 200 -9.75 6.94 2.05
C PHE A 200 -10.80 6.04 2.69
N ILE A 201 -10.38 5.28 3.71
CA ILE A 201 -11.24 4.38 4.47
C ILE A 201 -11.23 4.71 5.97
N ARG A 202 -12.41 4.69 6.58
CA ARG A 202 -12.60 4.74 8.03
C ARG A 202 -12.70 3.32 8.59
N ARG A 203 -11.58 2.79 9.05
CA ARG A 203 -11.44 1.36 9.43
C ARG A 203 -12.34 0.95 10.60
N LYS A 204 -12.71 1.90 11.47
CA LYS A 204 -13.55 1.67 12.66
C LYS A 204 -14.97 2.21 12.52
N SER A 205 -15.35 2.71 11.35
CA SER A 205 -16.71 3.26 11.15
C SER A 205 -17.75 2.16 11.34
N ARG A 206 -18.73 2.40 12.22
CA ARG A 206 -19.91 1.56 12.42
C ARG A 206 -21.15 2.03 11.68
N ASN A 207 -21.08 3.22 11.05
CA ASN A 207 -22.20 3.82 10.34
C ASN A 207 -22.55 2.98 9.08
N PRO A 208 -23.77 2.41 8.98
CA PRO A 208 -24.18 1.57 7.86
C PRO A 208 -24.18 2.31 6.51
N LEU A 209 -24.65 3.57 6.50
CA LEU A 209 -24.68 4.40 5.29
C LEU A 209 -23.27 4.62 4.73
N TYR A 210 -22.30 4.98 5.58
CA TYR A 210 -20.89 5.10 5.19
C TYR A 210 -20.35 3.81 4.57
N ARG A 211 -20.60 2.66 5.23
CA ARG A 211 -20.13 1.36 4.74
C ARG A 211 -20.75 1.01 3.40
N ARG A 212 -22.04 1.31 3.19
CA ARG A 212 -22.70 1.09 1.90
C ARG A 212 -22.11 1.95 0.79
N VAL A 213 -21.87 3.24 1.04
CA VAL A 213 -21.22 4.14 0.08
C VAL A 213 -19.83 3.63 -0.29
N LEU A 214 -19.04 3.20 0.70
CA LEU A 214 -17.71 2.62 0.48
C LEU A 214 -17.78 1.31 -0.33
N ALA A 215 -18.69 0.41 0.03
CA ALA A 215 -18.89 -0.85 -0.67
C ALA A 215 -19.22 -0.62 -2.15
N ARG A 216 -20.14 0.30 -2.45
CA ARG A 216 -20.51 0.61 -3.83
C ARG A 216 -19.39 1.24 -4.63
N TYR A 217 -18.60 2.13 -4.02
CA TYR A 217 -17.41 2.65 -4.69
C TYR A 217 -16.41 1.54 -5.05
N VAL A 218 -16.08 0.64 -4.11
CA VAL A 218 -15.15 -0.47 -4.35
C VAL A 218 -15.68 -1.40 -5.44
N GLN A 219 -16.97 -1.71 -5.43
CA GLN A 219 -17.61 -2.56 -6.43
C GLN A 219 -17.59 -1.93 -7.82
N LEU A 220 -17.91 -0.63 -7.92
CA LEU A 220 -17.83 0.11 -9.18
C LEU A 220 -16.39 0.21 -9.71
N ALA A 221 -15.41 0.47 -8.83
CA ALA A 221 -14.00 0.49 -9.20
C ALA A 221 -13.51 -0.88 -9.68
N THR A 222 -13.94 -1.95 -9.00
CA THR A 222 -13.59 -3.33 -9.35
C THR A 222 -14.21 -3.74 -10.69
N ALA A 223 -15.50 -3.47 -10.90
CA ALA A 223 -16.17 -3.74 -12.17
C ALA A 223 -15.61 -2.88 -13.32
N GLY A 224 -15.12 -1.68 -13.01
CA GLY A 224 -14.47 -0.77 -13.94
C GLY A 224 -13.00 -1.08 -14.21
N GLY A 225 -12.48 -2.24 -13.81
CA GLY A 225 -11.11 -2.67 -14.15
C GLY A 225 -9.99 -2.04 -13.33
N VAL A 226 -10.31 -1.20 -12.34
CA VAL A 226 -9.27 -0.43 -11.63
C VAL A 226 -8.32 -1.36 -10.91
N THR A 227 -7.03 -1.30 -11.26
CA THR A 227 -6.00 -2.01 -10.52
C THR A 227 -5.89 -1.46 -9.10
N GLN A 228 -6.16 -2.33 -8.13
CA GLN A 228 -6.23 -1.97 -6.72
C GLN A 228 -5.06 -2.58 -5.94
N ALA A 229 -4.70 -1.93 -4.84
CA ALA A 229 -3.73 -2.46 -3.89
C ALA A 229 -4.29 -2.31 -2.46
N VAL A 230 -4.34 -3.42 -1.73
CA VAL A 230 -4.94 -3.49 -0.41
C VAL A 230 -4.02 -4.18 0.59
N PHE A 231 -4.11 -3.72 1.84
CA PHE A 231 -3.41 -4.29 2.99
C PHE A 231 -4.44 -4.94 3.93
N PRO A 232 -4.79 -6.23 3.75
CA PRO A 232 -5.86 -6.87 4.51
C PRO A 232 -5.60 -6.89 6.01
N GLU A 233 -4.33 -6.82 6.45
CA GLU A 233 -3.99 -6.70 7.87
C GLU A 233 -4.66 -5.52 8.60
N GLY A 234 -5.16 -4.52 7.85
CA GLY A 234 -5.92 -3.38 8.39
C GLY A 234 -5.06 -2.34 9.11
N GLY A 235 -3.74 -2.44 9.04
CA GLY A 235 -2.77 -1.50 9.59
C GLY A 235 -1.35 -2.03 9.48
N LEU A 236 -0.38 -1.27 9.99
CA LEU A 236 0.99 -1.77 10.12
C LEU A 236 1.04 -2.91 11.14
N SER A 237 1.88 -3.91 10.89
CA SER A 237 2.27 -4.89 11.90
C SER A 237 2.99 -4.19 13.05
N LEU A 238 2.69 -4.60 14.29
CA LEU A 238 3.22 -3.92 15.48
C LEU A 238 4.50 -4.59 16.00
N ASP A 239 4.60 -5.89 15.79
CA ASP A 239 5.58 -6.81 16.35
C ASP A 239 6.34 -7.57 15.25
N GLY A 240 6.11 -7.23 13.97
CA GLY A 240 6.75 -7.90 12.86
C GLY A 240 6.13 -9.23 12.45
N THR A 241 5.00 -9.67 13.00
CA THR A 241 4.27 -10.87 12.50
C THR A 241 3.29 -10.50 11.38
N VAL A 242 3.09 -11.38 10.37
CA VAL A 242 2.03 -11.18 9.35
C VAL A 242 0.70 -11.48 10.00
N ARG A 243 -0.24 -10.52 10.00
CA ARG A 243 -1.51 -10.68 10.71
C ARG A 243 -2.60 -11.29 9.86
N GLU A 244 -3.61 -11.82 10.56
CA GLU A 244 -4.85 -12.27 9.96
C GLU A 244 -5.58 -11.17 9.16
N PRO A 245 -6.19 -11.52 8.02
CA PRO A 245 -6.86 -10.57 7.16
C PRO A 245 -8.14 -10.01 7.79
N LYS A 246 -8.37 -8.72 7.58
CA LYS A 246 -9.67 -8.09 7.74
C LYS A 246 -10.47 -8.28 6.46
N LEU A 247 -11.61 -8.94 6.58
CA LEU A 247 -12.43 -9.33 5.44
C LEU A 247 -13.13 -8.16 4.74
N GLY A 248 -13.27 -7.00 5.37
CA GLY A 248 -14.18 -5.93 4.90
C GLY A 248 -14.03 -5.50 3.44
N LEU A 249 -12.81 -5.15 2.99
CA LEU A 249 -12.60 -4.73 1.59
C LEU A 249 -12.75 -5.90 0.61
N LEU A 250 -12.22 -7.07 0.96
CA LEU A 250 -12.34 -8.29 0.16
C LEU A 250 -13.82 -8.70 0.02
N ASN A 251 -14.61 -8.53 1.08
CA ASN A 251 -16.04 -8.78 1.06
C ASN A 251 -16.77 -7.87 0.07
N TYR A 252 -16.39 -6.60 -0.03
CA TYR A 252 -17.00 -5.70 -1.02
C TYR A 252 -16.69 -6.13 -2.45
N VAL A 253 -15.47 -6.60 -2.71
CA VAL A 253 -15.06 -7.17 -4.00
C VAL A 253 -15.89 -8.43 -4.30
N VAL A 254 -15.86 -9.42 -3.41
CA VAL A 254 -16.53 -10.71 -3.59
C VAL A 254 -18.05 -10.55 -3.73
N SER A 255 -18.69 -9.75 -2.88
CA SER A 255 -20.15 -9.52 -2.93
C SER A 255 -20.63 -8.70 -4.13
N GLY A 256 -19.71 -8.04 -4.85
CA GLY A 256 -20.03 -7.34 -6.09
C GLY A 256 -19.52 -8.07 -7.34
N PHE A 257 -18.92 -9.24 -7.18
CA PHE A 257 -18.40 -10.04 -8.28
C PHE A 257 -19.53 -10.83 -8.95
N ASP A 258 -19.49 -10.89 -10.27
CA ASP A 258 -20.40 -11.67 -11.10
C ASP A 258 -19.60 -12.80 -11.77
N PRO A 259 -19.73 -14.07 -11.33
CA PRO A 259 -18.99 -15.20 -11.88
C PRO A 259 -19.29 -15.51 -13.34
N GLU A 260 -20.41 -15.01 -13.88
CA GLU A 260 -20.80 -15.14 -15.30
C GLU A 260 -20.51 -13.85 -16.09
N GLY A 261 -20.08 -12.79 -15.40
CA GLY A 261 -19.73 -11.52 -16.00
C GLY A 261 -18.48 -11.60 -16.87
N ALA A 262 -18.32 -10.62 -17.76
CA ALA A 262 -17.21 -10.58 -18.73
C ALA A 262 -15.81 -10.42 -18.09
N ARG A 263 -15.73 -9.89 -16.86
CA ARG A 263 -14.46 -9.52 -16.21
C ARG A 263 -14.20 -10.37 -14.96
N ASP A 264 -13.09 -11.09 -14.94
CA ASP A 264 -12.62 -11.77 -13.73
C ASP A 264 -11.96 -10.79 -12.74
N VAL A 265 -11.84 -11.19 -11.48
CA VAL A 265 -11.04 -10.52 -10.46
C VAL A 265 -9.90 -11.43 -10.06
N VAL A 266 -8.66 -10.96 -10.22
CA VAL A 266 -7.47 -11.74 -9.91
C VAL A 266 -6.72 -11.08 -8.75
N PHE A 267 -6.59 -11.82 -7.66
CA PHE A 267 -5.78 -11.39 -6.51
C PHE A 267 -4.34 -11.80 -6.74
N VAL A 268 -3.42 -10.83 -6.66
CA VAL A 268 -1.97 -11.08 -6.75
C VAL A 268 -1.37 -10.94 -5.35
N PRO A 269 -0.96 -12.05 -4.71
CA PRO A 269 -0.25 -12.01 -3.42
C PRO A 269 1.08 -11.29 -3.57
N VAL A 270 1.36 -10.34 -2.68
CA VAL A 270 2.65 -9.62 -2.63
C VAL A 270 3.18 -9.60 -1.21
N ALA A 271 4.42 -9.99 -1.01
CA ALA A 271 5.07 -9.97 0.29
C ALA A 271 6.26 -9.02 0.30
N LEU A 272 6.31 -8.16 1.32
CA LEU A 272 7.40 -7.23 1.56
C LEU A 272 8.13 -7.55 2.86
N ASN A 273 9.46 -7.46 2.82
CA ASN A 273 10.28 -7.52 4.02
C ASN A 273 11.47 -6.54 3.96
N TYR A 274 12.02 -6.19 5.13
CA TYR A 274 13.04 -5.17 5.28
C TYR A 274 14.13 -5.59 6.27
N ASP A 275 15.38 -5.21 5.97
CA ASP A 275 16.45 -5.22 6.97
C ASP A 275 16.27 -4.13 8.04
N ARG A 276 15.52 -3.07 7.69
CA ARG A 276 15.17 -2.01 8.62
C ARG A 276 13.85 -1.37 8.26
N VAL A 277 12.89 -1.47 9.17
CA VAL A 277 11.64 -0.73 9.12
C VAL A 277 11.85 0.64 9.77
N LEU A 278 11.40 1.71 9.11
CA LEU A 278 11.57 3.09 9.60
C LEU A 278 10.81 3.34 10.90
N GLU A 279 9.66 2.68 11.03
CA GLU A 279 8.70 2.86 12.12
C GLU A 279 8.86 1.85 13.26
N ASP A 280 9.82 0.92 13.22
CA ASP A 280 9.90 -0.23 14.15
C ASP A 280 9.73 0.14 15.62
N ARG A 281 10.54 1.08 16.14
CA ARG A 281 10.47 1.52 17.54
C ARG A 281 9.15 2.23 17.89
N LEU A 282 8.54 2.92 16.92
CA LEU A 282 7.23 3.56 17.10
C LEU A 282 6.10 2.53 17.10
N LEU A 283 6.24 1.47 16.31
CA LEU A 283 5.27 0.37 16.24
C LEU A 283 5.29 -0.45 17.53
N LEU A 284 6.49 -0.75 18.05
CA LEU A 284 6.66 -1.44 19.32
C LEU A 284 6.11 -0.63 20.50
N SER A 285 6.44 0.67 20.59
CA SER A 285 5.91 1.51 21.67
C SER A 285 4.38 1.66 21.60
N ALA A 286 3.79 1.63 20.40
CA ALA A 286 2.35 1.61 20.22
C ALA A 286 1.71 0.26 20.59
N ALA A 287 2.46 -0.84 20.46
CA ALA A 287 2.05 -2.16 20.95
C ALA A 287 1.98 -2.16 22.48
N ASP A 288 3.06 -1.70 23.14
CA ASP A 288 3.16 -1.63 24.60
C ASP A 288 2.07 -0.73 25.20
N ALA A 289 1.80 0.41 24.56
CA ALA A 289 0.75 1.33 25.01
C ALA A 289 -0.67 0.84 24.70
N GLY A 290 -0.86 -0.20 23.87
CA GLY A 290 -2.17 -0.67 23.39
C GLY A 290 -2.90 0.34 22.49
N VAL A 291 -2.25 1.44 22.09
CA VAL A 291 -2.88 2.53 21.34
C VAL A 291 -2.29 2.63 19.93
N ARG A 292 -3.08 2.22 18.93
CA ARG A 292 -2.76 2.36 17.50
C ARG A 292 -3.08 3.76 16.95
N LYS A 293 -2.57 4.83 17.58
CA LYS A 293 -2.74 6.22 17.10
C LYS A 293 -1.41 6.79 16.63
N PHE A 294 -1.14 6.67 15.34
CA PHE A 294 0.01 7.29 14.69
C PHE A 294 -0.40 8.65 14.12
N ARG A 295 -0.10 9.73 14.85
CA ARG A 295 -0.30 11.10 14.32
C ARG A 295 0.89 11.46 13.43
N PHE A 296 0.61 11.77 12.17
CA PHE A 296 1.62 12.32 11.28
C PHE A 296 2.19 13.62 11.87
N SER A 297 3.51 13.77 11.85
CA SER A 297 4.20 14.99 12.29
C SER A 297 5.16 15.45 11.19
N LEU A 298 4.78 16.56 10.52
CA LEU A 298 5.58 17.14 9.45
C LEU A 298 6.98 17.56 9.95
N LEU A 299 7.05 18.11 11.17
CA LEU A 299 8.32 18.51 11.78
C LEU A 299 9.27 17.31 12.02
N LYS A 300 8.75 16.17 12.50
CA LYS A 300 9.56 14.95 12.67
C LYS A 300 10.06 14.41 11.32
N MET A 301 9.22 14.44 10.28
CA MET A 301 9.63 14.08 8.92
C MET A 301 10.74 15.00 8.39
N LEU A 302 10.57 16.32 8.50
CA LEU A 302 11.56 17.29 8.05
C LEU A 302 12.88 17.14 8.81
N GLY A 303 12.82 16.92 10.13
CA GLY A 303 13.99 16.63 10.95
C GLY A 303 14.69 15.33 10.56
N PHE A 304 13.94 14.28 10.23
CA PHE A 304 14.49 13.04 9.68
C PHE A 304 15.22 13.29 8.35
N ILE A 305 14.59 14.01 7.41
CA ILE A 305 15.18 14.36 6.11
C ILE A 305 16.46 15.18 6.32
N GLY A 306 16.42 16.23 7.15
CA GLY A 306 17.59 17.06 7.46
C GLY A 306 18.75 16.25 8.05
N ARG A 307 18.43 15.26 8.90
CA ARG A 307 19.44 14.33 9.45
C ARG A 307 20.06 13.44 8.36
N GLN A 308 19.26 12.92 7.43
CA GLN A 308 19.79 12.13 6.31
C GLN A 308 20.69 12.98 5.40
N ILE A 309 20.31 14.23 5.13
CA ILE A 309 21.13 15.17 4.36
C ILE A 309 22.45 15.42 5.09
N LYS A 310 22.42 15.69 6.40
CA LYS A 310 23.63 15.85 7.21
C LYS A 310 24.52 14.61 7.15
N PHE A 311 23.99 13.40 7.29
CA PHE A 311 24.77 12.16 7.14
C PHE A 311 25.37 12.02 5.74
N LYS A 312 24.66 12.44 4.69
CA LYS A 312 25.19 12.43 3.33
C LYS A 312 26.33 13.42 3.15
N MET A 313 26.19 14.65 3.66
CA MET A 313 27.22 15.69 3.60
C MET A 313 28.46 15.33 4.43
N THR A 314 28.28 14.58 5.52
CA THR A 314 29.38 14.16 6.42
C THR A 314 29.99 12.80 6.04
N GLY A 315 29.57 12.18 4.94
CA GLY A 315 30.06 10.86 4.51
C GLY A 315 29.60 9.69 5.41
N ARG A 316 28.73 9.92 6.40
CA ARG A 316 28.22 8.91 7.35
C ARG A 316 26.92 8.26 6.90
N TYR A 317 26.50 8.50 5.66
CA TYR A 317 25.26 7.97 5.14
C TYR A 317 25.41 6.48 4.82
N HIS A 318 24.55 5.67 5.44
CA HIS A 318 24.40 4.26 5.12
C HIS A 318 22.94 4.00 4.76
N ARG A 319 22.73 3.19 3.71
CA ARG A 319 21.41 2.66 3.38
C ARG A 319 20.90 1.80 4.52
N PHE A 320 19.58 1.65 4.61
CA PHE A 320 18.87 0.89 5.62
C PHE A 320 18.85 -0.62 5.32
N GLY A 321 19.87 -1.14 4.65
CA GLY A 321 19.93 -2.52 4.19
C GLY A 321 19.05 -2.79 2.96
N TYR A 322 18.55 -4.02 2.87
CA TYR A 322 17.68 -4.48 1.80
C TYR A 322 16.20 -4.21 2.11
N ALA A 323 15.45 -3.93 1.04
CA ALA A 323 14.00 -4.05 1.01
C ALA A 323 13.69 -4.98 -0.16
N SER A 324 12.97 -6.07 0.12
CA SER A 324 12.66 -7.07 -0.90
C SER A 324 11.15 -7.22 -1.05
N VAL A 325 10.74 -7.42 -2.29
CA VAL A 325 9.35 -7.65 -2.67
C VAL A 325 9.28 -8.94 -3.47
N SER A 326 8.39 -9.83 -3.05
CA SER A 326 8.07 -11.07 -3.74
C SER A 326 6.60 -11.07 -4.15
N PHE A 327 6.29 -11.74 -5.25
CA PHE A 327 4.94 -11.94 -5.77
C PHE A 327 4.64 -13.44 -5.74
N GLY A 328 3.51 -13.83 -5.17
CA GLY A 328 3.05 -15.21 -5.18
C GLY A 328 2.06 -15.47 -6.32
N ASP A 329 1.67 -16.74 -6.45
CA ASP A 329 0.78 -17.17 -7.51
C ASP A 329 -0.58 -16.42 -7.48
N PRO A 330 -1.03 -15.88 -8.62
CA PRO A 330 -2.33 -15.23 -8.71
C PRO A 330 -3.49 -16.18 -8.35
N VAL A 331 -4.53 -15.63 -7.72
CA VAL A 331 -5.80 -16.32 -7.43
C VAL A 331 -6.90 -15.70 -8.28
N SER A 332 -7.42 -16.44 -9.26
CA SER A 332 -8.66 -16.08 -9.96
C SER A 332 -9.85 -16.25 -9.01
N LEU A 333 -10.66 -15.20 -8.83
CA LEU A 333 -11.88 -15.27 -8.04
C LEU A 333 -12.92 -16.15 -8.74
N ARG A 334 -13.03 -16.09 -10.07
CA ARG A 334 -13.93 -16.95 -10.85
C ARG A 334 -13.68 -18.43 -10.60
N GLU A 335 -12.43 -18.87 -10.68
CA GLU A 335 -12.09 -20.27 -10.43
C GLU A 335 -12.22 -20.61 -8.95
N PHE A 336 -11.84 -19.70 -8.05
CA PHE A 336 -11.85 -19.99 -6.63
C PHE A 336 -13.27 -20.14 -6.06
N VAL A 337 -14.26 -19.37 -6.54
CA VAL A 337 -15.67 -19.48 -6.11
C VAL A 337 -16.22 -20.89 -6.34
N LYS A 338 -15.76 -21.60 -7.37
CA LYS A 338 -16.17 -22.99 -7.66
C LYS A 338 -15.68 -23.98 -6.60
N THR A 339 -14.59 -23.65 -5.88
CA THR A 339 -13.93 -24.53 -4.91
C THR A 339 -14.36 -24.33 -3.46
N CYS A 340 -14.88 -23.15 -3.11
CA CYS A 340 -15.41 -22.85 -1.77
C CYS A 340 -16.74 -22.10 -1.92
N PRO A 341 -17.89 -22.82 -2.02
CA PRO A 341 -19.19 -22.20 -2.24
C PRO A 341 -19.68 -21.40 -1.02
N ASP A 342 -19.37 -21.86 0.19
CA ASP A 342 -19.76 -21.21 1.44
C ASP A 342 -18.67 -20.28 1.95
N ASN A 343 -19.03 -19.06 2.34
CA ASN A 343 -18.11 -18.08 2.92
C ASN A 343 -16.86 -17.81 2.02
N VAL A 344 -17.11 -17.65 0.71
CA VAL A 344 -16.12 -17.33 -0.33
C VAL A 344 -15.12 -16.27 0.15
N THR A 345 -15.61 -15.19 0.77
CA THR A 345 -14.77 -14.08 1.25
C THR A 345 -13.68 -14.56 2.21
N GLU A 346 -14.02 -15.39 3.19
CA GLU A 346 -13.04 -15.88 4.17
C GLU A 346 -12.07 -16.87 3.54
N CYS A 347 -12.58 -17.79 2.72
CA CYS A 347 -11.76 -18.74 1.98
C CYS A 347 -10.73 -18.04 1.09
N VAL A 348 -11.14 -17.04 0.30
CA VAL A 348 -10.25 -16.25 -0.57
C VAL A 348 -9.25 -15.49 0.28
N ALA A 349 -9.71 -14.82 1.34
CA ALA A 349 -8.84 -14.03 2.20
C ALA A 349 -7.74 -14.89 2.84
N ARG A 350 -8.10 -16.07 3.35
CA ARG A 350 -7.16 -17.04 3.92
C ARG A 350 -6.17 -17.51 2.87
N LYS A 351 -6.66 -18.01 1.72
CA LYS A 351 -5.82 -18.53 0.64
C LYS A 351 -4.82 -17.50 0.13
N VAL A 352 -5.26 -16.27 -0.10
CA VAL A 352 -4.39 -15.19 -0.59
C VAL A 352 -3.38 -14.81 0.48
N MET A 353 -3.78 -14.71 1.76
CA MET A 353 -2.84 -14.40 2.85
C MET A 353 -1.84 -15.53 3.12
N ASP A 354 -2.23 -16.78 2.94
CA ASP A 354 -1.30 -17.93 2.99
C ASP A 354 -0.25 -17.79 1.91
N ARG A 355 -0.65 -17.51 0.67
CA ARG A 355 0.32 -17.22 -0.42
C ARG A 355 1.21 -16.01 -0.13
N VAL A 356 0.69 -14.96 0.52
CA VAL A 356 1.52 -13.84 0.98
C VAL A 356 2.55 -14.32 2.02
N ARG A 357 2.15 -15.16 2.98
CA ARG A 357 3.04 -15.71 4.01
C ARG A 357 4.14 -16.58 3.40
N ASP A 358 3.78 -17.45 2.46
CA ASP A 358 4.71 -18.38 1.82
C ASP A 358 5.84 -17.66 1.06
N VAL A 359 5.51 -16.53 0.43
CA VAL A 359 6.49 -15.78 -0.39
C VAL A 359 7.20 -14.65 0.35
N VAL A 360 7.04 -14.52 1.68
CA VAL A 360 7.77 -13.50 2.47
C VAL A 360 9.27 -13.64 2.25
N PRO A 361 9.96 -12.62 1.68
CA PRO A 361 11.38 -12.72 1.44
C PRO A 361 12.16 -12.70 2.75
N VAL A 362 13.11 -13.63 2.87
CA VAL A 362 13.99 -13.74 4.03
C VAL A 362 15.25 -12.92 3.77
N LEU A 363 15.55 -12.00 4.69
CA LEU A 363 16.63 -11.02 4.55
C LEU A 363 17.74 -11.24 5.60
N PRO A 364 18.94 -10.64 5.40
CA PRO A 364 20.05 -10.72 6.34
C PRO A 364 19.70 -10.41 7.80
N VAL A 365 19.01 -9.30 8.08
CA VAL A 365 18.70 -8.90 9.46
C VAL A 365 17.72 -9.84 10.14
N PRO A 366 16.57 -10.22 9.53
CA PRO A 366 15.70 -11.27 10.07
C PRO A 366 16.42 -12.58 10.40
N LEU A 367 17.30 -13.07 9.52
CA LEU A 367 18.07 -14.31 9.76
C LEU A 367 18.97 -14.19 10.99
N VAL A 368 19.78 -13.14 11.06
CA VAL A 368 20.70 -12.90 12.17
C VAL A 368 19.92 -12.68 13.47
N ALA A 369 18.81 -11.95 13.42
CA ALA A 369 17.95 -11.72 14.58
C ALA A 369 17.40 -13.03 15.13
N THR A 370 16.89 -13.92 14.28
CA THR A 370 16.42 -15.26 14.68
C THR A 370 17.55 -16.07 15.32
N VAL A 371 18.74 -16.12 14.72
CA VAL A 371 19.88 -16.87 15.25
C VAL A 371 20.34 -16.35 16.62
N LEU A 372 20.40 -15.03 16.81
CA LEU A 372 20.82 -14.43 18.07
C LEU A 372 19.80 -14.62 19.20
N LEU A 373 18.51 -14.66 18.87
CA LEU A 373 17.44 -14.87 19.86
C LEU A 373 17.27 -16.34 20.26
N ASP A 374 17.65 -17.28 19.38
CA ASP A 374 17.63 -18.73 19.60
C ASP A 374 18.90 -19.24 20.33
N ALA A 375 19.89 -18.36 20.57
CA ALA A 375 21.16 -18.74 21.18
C ALA A 375 21.15 -18.66 22.71
N ASP A 376 21.61 -19.72 23.37
CA ASP A 376 21.80 -19.80 24.83
C ASP A 376 23.13 -19.18 25.29
N GLY A 377 23.46 -17.97 24.84
CA GLY A 377 24.67 -17.26 25.24
C GLY A 377 25.27 -16.36 24.17
N ALA A 378 26.50 -15.91 24.43
CA ALA A 378 27.26 -15.13 23.47
C ALA A 378 27.75 -15.99 22.30
N LEU A 379 27.67 -15.45 21.09
CA LEU A 379 28.17 -16.09 19.88
C LEU A 379 29.31 -15.27 19.28
N SER A 380 30.35 -15.94 18.78
CA SER A 380 31.31 -15.30 17.89
C SER A 380 30.67 -14.96 16.53
N GLY A 381 31.25 -14.00 15.81
CA GLY A 381 30.79 -13.66 14.45
C GLY A 381 30.83 -14.86 13.49
N ALA A 382 31.81 -15.76 13.66
CA ALA A 382 31.91 -16.98 12.87
C ALA A 382 30.78 -17.97 13.17
N GLU A 383 30.43 -18.16 14.45
CA GLU A 383 29.30 -19.01 14.84
C GLU A 383 27.97 -18.47 14.32
N VAL A 384 27.78 -17.14 14.35
CA VAL A 384 26.61 -16.51 13.74
C VAL A 384 26.55 -16.82 12.25
N ALA A 385 27.65 -16.69 11.51
CA ALA A 385 27.69 -16.98 10.08
C ALA A 385 27.33 -18.45 9.77
N VAL A 386 27.86 -19.40 10.55
CA VAL A 386 27.55 -20.84 10.42
C VAL A 386 26.07 -21.10 10.69
N ARG A 387 25.52 -20.57 11.79
CA ARG A 387 24.11 -20.77 12.16
C ARG A 387 23.14 -20.09 11.18
N VAL A 388 23.46 -18.90 10.69
CA VAL A 388 22.69 -18.20 9.66
C VAL A 388 22.67 -19.01 8.37
N THR A 389 23.82 -19.55 7.95
CA THR A 389 23.92 -20.39 6.76
C THR A 389 23.08 -21.66 6.90
N ALA A 390 23.14 -22.32 8.06
CA ALA A 390 22.32 -23.50 8.33
C ALA A 390 20.81 -23.18 8.34
N LEU A 391 20.41 -22.08 8.98
CA LEU A 391 19.03 -21.61 9.01
C LEU A 391 18.53 -21.29 7.59
N ALA A 392 19.30 -20.52 6.82
CA ALA A 392 18.95 -20.13 5.46
C ALA A 392 18.75 -21.35 4.56
N LYS A 393 19.69 -22.31 4.56
CA LYS A 393 19.57 -23.55 3.79
C LYS A 393 18.34 -24.37 4.18
N ARG A 394 18.05 -24.47 5.48
CA ARG A 394 16.84 -25.17 5.96
C ARG A 394 15.56 -24.48 5.47
N LEU A 395 15.51 -23.16 5.52
CA LEU A 395 14.36 -22.40 5.04
C LEU A 395 14.19 -22.54 3.52
N GLU A 396 15.29 -22.45 2.77
CA GLU A 396 15.31 -22.62 1.31
C GLU A 396 14.84 -24.02 0.89
N ALA A 397 15.29 -25.07 1.57
CA ALA A 397 14.82 -26.44 1.35
C ALA A 397 13.32 -26.61 1.59
N ASN A 398 12.70 -25.71 2.36
CA ASN A 398 11.26 -25.69 2.63
C ASN A 398 10.49 -24.72 1.72
N GLY A 399 11.13 -24.19 0.69
CA GLY A 399 10.50 -23.31 -0.32
C GLY A 399 10.56 -21.81 0.02
N ALA A 400 11.21 -21.41 1.11
CA ALA A 400 11.34 -19.99 1.44
C ALA A 400 12.34 -19.28 0.51
N HIS A 401 12.04 -18.05 0.12
CA HIS A 401 12.90 -17.26 -0.74
C HIS A 401 13.91 -16.44 0.07
N ILE A 402 15.17 -16.86 0.03
CA ILE A 402 16.26 -16.19 0.73
C ILE A 402 16.92 -15.16 -0.19
N HIS A 403 17.02 -13.90 0.26
CA HIS A 403 17.89 -12.95 -0.42
C HIS A 403 19.34 -13.19 0.01
N VAL A 404 20.16 -13.68 -0.90
CA VAL A 404 21.60 -13.92 -0.68
C VAL A 404 22.41 -12.80 -1.36
N PRO A 405 22.92 -11.80 -0.61
CA PRO A 405 23.73 -10.76 -1.20
C PRO A 405 25.06 -11.30 -1.72
N ARG A 406 25.42 -11.00 -2.97
CA ARG A 406 26.67 -11.46 -3.59
C ARG A 406 26.83 -12.99 -3.58
N ASP A 407 25.72 -13.72 -3.53
CA ASP A 407 25.70 -15.18 -3.55
C ASP A 407 26.51 -15.82 -2.39
N SER A 408 26.68 -15.11 -1.28
CA SER A 408 27.32 -15.61 -0.04
C SER A 408 26.42 -15.38 1.19
N LEU A 409 26.12 -16.47 1.90
CA LEU A 409 25.37 -16.45 3.15
C LEU A 409 26.21 -15.94 4.32
N GLU A 410 27.52 -16.12 4.27
CA GLU A 410 28.48 -15.54 5.20
C GLU A 410 28.43 -14.01 5.10
N TYR A 411 28.47 -13.48 3.87
CA TYR A 411 28.33 -12.04 3.64
C TYR A 411 26.95 -11.51 4.05
N ALA A 412 25.89 -12.32 3.91
CA ALA A 412 24.57 -12.00 4.45
C ALA A 412 24.64 -11.83 5.98
N ALA A 413 25.24 -12.78 6.69
CA ALA A 413 25.40 -12.72 8.15
C ALA A 413 26.21 -11.49 8.59
N GLU A 414 27.31 -11.17 7.90
CA GLU A 414 28.11 -9.97 8.17
C GLU A 414 27.30 -8.67 8.01
N ILE A 415 26.50 -8.56 6.94
CA ILE A 415 25.63 -7.39 6.73
C ILE A 415 24.59 -7.29 7.84
N GLY A 416 23.92 -8.40 8.16
CA GLY A 416 22.88 -8.42 9.19
C GLY A 416 23.44 -8.00 10.54
N LEU A 417 24.58 -8.58 10.95
CA LEU A 417 25.31 -8.18 12.16
C LEU A 417 25.69 -6.70 12.14
N LYS A 418 26.30 -6.21 11.05
CA LYS A 418 26.68 -4.81 10.93
C LYS A 418 25.49 -3.86 11.12
N ILE A 419 24.34 -4.16 10.49
CA ILE A 419 23.13 -3.34 10.61
C ILE A 419 22.61 -3.36 12.05
N LEU A 420 22.53 -4.54 12.67
CA LEU A 420 22.06 -4.69 14.05
C LEU A 420 22.99 -3.98 15.06
N SER A 421 24.31 -4.11 14.91
CA SER A 421 25.31 -3.44 15.76
C SER A 421 25.27 -1.92 15.61
N MET A 422 25.18 -1.37 14.39
CA MET A 422 25.00 0.08 14.16
C MET A 422 23.73 0.63 14.81
N ARG A 423 22.77 -0.24 15.13
CA ARG A 423 21.51 0.12 15.78
C ARG A 423 21.47 -0.22 17.26
N HIS A 424 22.58 -0.68 17.82
CA HIS A 424 22.74 -1.09 19.23
C HIS A 424 21.85 -2.28 19.63
N MET A 425 21.44 -3.12 18.67
CA MET A 425 20.65 -4.33 18.93
C MET A 425 21.51 -5.52 19.32
N VAL A 426 22.80 -5.47 18.99
CA VAL A 426 23.82 -6.45 19.35
C VAL A 426 24.90 -5.73 20.13
N VAL A 427 25.31 -6.31 21.26
CA VAL A 427 26.35 -5.80 22.15
C VAL A 427 27.49 -6.82 22.20
N GLY A 428 28.71 -6.33 22.41
CA GLY A 428 29.91 -7.16 22.50
C GLY A 428 30.92 -6.87 21.40
N GLN A 429 32.04 -7.58 21.45
CA GLN A 429 33.07 -7.58 20.41
C GLN A 429 33.06 -8.93 19.69
N ASN A 430 33.68 -9.02 18.52
CA ASN A 430 33.57 -10.12 17.54
C ASN A 430 33.60 -11.57 18.08
N GLU A 431 34.16 -11.80 19.26
CA GLU A 431 34.25 -13.13 19.90
C GLU A 431 33.10 -13.45 20.88
N ALA A 432 32.33 -12.43 21.31
CA ALA A 432 31.23 -12.59 22.25
C ALA A 432 30.12 -11.56 21.96
N LEU A 433 29.29 -11.86 20.95
CA LEU A 433 28.13 -11.05 20.56
C LEU A 433 26.86 -11.57 21.23
N THR A 434 26.11 -10.67 21.87
CA THR A 434 24.82 -10.98 22.50
C THR A 434 23.74 -10.03 22.02
N ALA A 435 22.49 -10.50 22.06
CA ALA A 435 21.34 -9.62 21.89
C ALA A 435 21.30 -8.58 23.01
N SER A 436 21.06 -7.31 22.67
CA SER A 436 20.90 -6.25 23.66
C SER A 436 19.57 -6.41 24.40
N ASP A 437 19.60 -6.49 25.73
CA ASP A 437 18.36 -6.54 26.53
C ASP A 437 17.45 -5.33 26.28
N LYS A 438 18.05 -4.14 26.09
CA LYS A 438 17.31 -2.89 25.83
C LYS A 438 16.60 -2.88 24.48
N GLU A 439 17.14 -3.58 23.48
CA GLU A 439 16.62 -3.61 22.12
C GLU A 439 16.09 -5.01 21.73
N ARG A 440 15.90 -5.91 22.70
CA ARG A 440 15.44 -7.28 22.48
C ARG A 440 14.08 -7.32 21.79
N ALA A 441 13.16 -6.42 22.16
CA ALA A 441 11.87 -6.29 21.48
C ALA A 441 12.02 -5.88 20.00
N THR A 442 12.97 -4.99 19.70
CA THR A 442 13.26 -4.60 18.31
C THR A 442 13.93 -5.71 17.53
N LEU A 443 14.80 -6.49 18.16
CA LEU A 443 15.38 -7.69 17.54
C LEU A 443 14.29 -8.74 17.24
N GLN A 444 13.39 -8.98 18.20
CA GLN A 444 12.25 -9.88 18.05
C GLN A 444 11.33 -9.45 16.90
N PHE A 445 11.11 -8.14 16.73
CA PHE A 445 10.35 -7.62 15.59
C PHE A 445 10.89 -8.11 14.24
N TYR A 446 12.22 -8.14 14.07
CA TYR A 446 12.82 -8.64 12.83
C TYR A 446 12.74 -10.16 12.70
N ALA A 447 12.96 -10.91 13.78
CA ALA A 447 12.82 -12.37 13.77
C ALA A 447 11.38 -12.81 13.47
N ASN A 448 10.39 -12.13 14.04
CA ASN A 448 8.96 -12.35 13.80
C ASN A 448 8.55 -12.20 12.33
N SER A 449 9.32 -11.46 11.54
CA SER A 449 9.03 -11.28 10.11
C SER A 449 9.12 -12.58 9.31
N ILE A 450 9.86 -13.57 9.80
CA ILE A 450 10.08 -14.87 9.17
C ILE A 450 9.70 -16.04 10.10
N ALA A 451 9.13 -15.78 11.27
CA ALA A 451 8.86 -16.80 12.29
C ALA A 451 7.98 -17.94 11.76
N HIS A 452 6.94 -17.62 10.99
CA HIS A 452 6.05 -18.61 10.38
C HIS A 452 6.77 -19.55 9.40
N LEU A 453 7.81 -19.08 8.70
CA LEU A 453 8.65 -19.91 7.83
C LEU A 453 9.56 -20.83 8.65
N VAL A 454 10.07 -20.33 9.78
CA VAL A 454 10.91 -21.10 10.70
C VAL A 454 10.09 -22.21 11.37
N GLU A 455 8.87 -21.91 11.79
CA GLU A 455 7.93 -22.87 12.37
C GLU A 455 7.55 -23.96 11.36
N ALA A 456 7.13 -23.57 10.15
CA ALA A 456 6.81 -24.52 9.08
C ALA A 456 7.98 -25.45 8.73
N ALA A 457 9.21 -24.93 8.70
CA ALA A 457 10.41 -25.73 8.45
C ALA A 457 10.76 -26.68 9.63
N ARG A 458 10.41 -26.30 10.88
CA ARG A 458 10.57 -27.16 12.05
C ARG A 458 9.57 -28.31 12.03
N GLU A 459 8.30 -28.04 11.72
CA GLU A 459 7.24 -29.05 11.68
C GLU A 459 7.48 -30.14 10.63
N LYS A 460 7.86 -29.74 9.41
CA LYS A 460 8.19 -30.70 8.33
C LYS A 460 9.38 -31.60 8.69
N GLY A 461 10.42 -31.03 9.32
CA GLY A 461 11.58 -31.81 9.76
C GLY A 461 11.29 -32.80 10.89
N VAL A 462 10.25 -32.56 11.70
CA VAL A 462 9.78 -33.53 12.71
C VAL A 462 8.97 -34.64 12.04
N ALA A 463 8.09 -34.30 11.09
CA ALA A 463 7.28 -35.28 10.36
C ALA A 463 8.16 -36.28 9.56
N GLU A 464 9.21 -35.81 8.90
CA GLU A 464 10.17 -36.67 8.18
C GLU A 464 10.95 -37.60 9.12
N LYS A 465 11.32 -37.14 10.32
CA LYS A 465 12.02 -37.95 11.34
C LYS A 465 11.12 -38.96 12.05
N SER A 466 9.80 -38.77 12.05
CA SER A 466 8.84 -39.75 12.59
C SER A 466 8.39 -40.78 11.54
N ALA A 467 8.66 -40.52 10.26
CA ALA A 467 8.38 -41.43 9.15
C ALA A 467 9.60 -42.28 8.71
N THR A 468 10.76 -42.03 9.31
CA THR A 468 12.01 -42.81 9.17
C THR A 468 12.31 -43.56 10.45
#